data_AF-A0A3B8TPN7-F1
#
_entry.id   AF-A0A3B8TPN7-F1
#
_cell.length_a   1.000
_cell.length_b   1.000
_cell.length_c   1.000
_cell.angle_alpha   90.00
_cell.angle_beta   90.00
_cell.angle_gamma   90.00
#
_symmetry.space_group_name_H-M   'P 1'
#
loop_
_entity.id
_entity.type
_entity.pdbx_description
1 polymer ?
#
loop_
_entity_poly.entity_id
_entity_poly.type
_entity_poly.pdbx_seq_one_letter_code
_entity_poly.pdbx_strand_id
1 'polypeptide(L)'
;MGKMKIISWFSGGVTSAVTCKLCVEIYGIESCRFVFMDTKNEHESTEKFIDDCSEWLGKPIERITALGDKYKTIQDVWIKNKSLNIAKGAICSATLKTKLRLKWQRRNEYDHQAFGFDISEINRAKSMVKSHEEAKPIFPLLMFGMSKKDCLKYLSDAGVQVPEPYANGFGNNNCFKTGCIQGGIGYWQKMKREHPDKFEKMAEMEHRLTDIKGEPVTMLKDQSNEAKLKKCNLVFLKKHPDYPSVLTIDDKKGREPKPLMDCMGFCGINDLDKPKTAEELNFQGNLFK
;
A
#
# COMPACT_ATOMS: atom_id res chain seq x y z
N MET A 1 -30.58 13.58 17.82
CA MET A 1 -29.84 13.19 16.61
C MET A 1 -29.23 11.82 16.85
N GLY A 2 -29.42 10.87 15.92
CA GLY A 2 -28.75 9.56 16.02
C GLY A 2 -27.23 9.71 15.98
N LYS A 3 -26.49 8.77 16.58
CA LYS A 3 -25.02 8.72 16.45
C LYS A 3 -24.65 8.49 14.99
N MET A 4 -23.67 9.23 14.47
CA MET A 4 -23.16 9.02 13.11
C MET A 4 -22.51 7.64 13.00
N LYS A 5 -22.64 7.01 11.82
CA LYS A 5 -22.05 5.69 11.51
C LYS A 5 -20.81 5.89 10.63
N ILE A 6 -19.63 5.76 11.22
CA ILE A 6 -18.34 5.96 10.58
C ILE A 6 -17.68 4.60 10.34
N ILE A 7 -17.42 4.28 9.06
CA ILE A 7 -16.63 3.11 8.69
C ILE A 7 -15.18 3.55 8.51
N SER A 8 -14.29 3.03 9.33
CA SER A 8 -12.87 3.37 9.27
C SER A 8 -12.08 2.20 8.71
N TRP A 9 -11.46 2.41 7.55
CA TRP A 9 -10.69 1.37 6.86
C TRP A 9 -9.32 1.21 7.49
N PHE A 10 -9.15 0.13 8.27
CA PHE A 10 -7.87 -0.30 8.79
C PHE A 10 -7.11 -1.08 7.71
N SER A 11 -5.82 -0.80 7.50
CA SER A 11 -5.02 -1.42 6.44
C SER A 11 -3.86 -2.27 6.94
N GLY A 12 -3.69 -2.41 8.26
CA GLY A 12 -2.48 -3.02 8.85
C GLY A 12 -1.26 -2.09 8.85
N GLY A 13 -1.45 -0.81 8.53
CA GLY A 13 -0.41 0.21 8.49
C GLY A 13 -0.67 1.38 9.44
N VAL A 14 0.39 2.15 9.69
CA VAL A 14 0.44 3.22 10.70
C VAL A 14 -0.58 4.34 10.46
N THR A 15 -0.73 4.81 9.23
CA THR A 15 -1.66 5.90 8.90
C THR A 15 -3.11 5.48 9.12
N SER A 16 -3.47 4.26 8.73
CA SER A 16 -4.83 3.76 8.96
C SER A 16 -5.14 3.51 10.44
N ALA A 17 -4.16 3.10 11.24
CA ALA A 17 -4.35 2.91 12.68
C ALA A 17 -4.67 4.25 13.36
N VAL A 18 -3.85 5.28 13.09
CA VAL A 18 -4.07 6.63 13.64
C VAL A 18 -5.36 7.26 13.10
N THR A 19 -5.71 7.00 11.83
CA THR A 19 -7.01 7.42 11.28
C THR A 19 -8.19 6.85 12.07
N CYS A 20 -8.12 5.57 12.44
CA CYS A 20 -9.14 4.94 13.27
C CYS A 20 -9.24 5.61 14.64
N LYS A 21 -8.10 5.91 15.27
CA LYS A 21 -8.07 6.60 16.57
C LYS A 21 -8.65 8.00 16.49
N LEU A 22 -8.28 8.79 15.50
CA LEU A 22 -8.86 10.12 15.29
C LEU A 22 -10.38 10.05 15.09
N CYS A 23 -10.90 9.03 14.39
CA CYS A 23 -12.34 8.86 14.28
C CYS A 23 -13.01 8.60 15.64
N VAL A 24 -12.36 7.83 16.53
CA VAL A 24 -12.85 7.63 17.91
C VAL A 24 -12.89 8.94 18.67
N GLU A 25 -11.86 9.77 18.53
CA GLU A 25 -11.75 11.06 19.23
C GLU A 25 -12.78 12.08 18.72
N ILE A 26 -13.03 12.13 17.40
CA ILE A 26 -13.98 13.07 16.80
C ILE A 26 -15.44 12.63 17.02
N TYR A 27 -15.73 11.34 16.83
CA TYR A 27 -17.10 10.85 16.71
C TYR A 27 -17.55 9.94 17.85
N GLY A 28 -16.63 9.51 18.72
CA GLY A 28 -16.86 8.51 19.75
C GLY A 28 -16.76 7.06 19.25
N ILE A 29 -16.34 6.16 20.12
CA ILE A 29 -16.12 4.73 19.79
C ILE A 29 -17.38 4.02 19.29
N GLU A 30 -18.55 4.40 19.81
CA GLU A 30 -19.85 3.84 19.42
C GLU A 30 -20.23 4.18 17.97
N SER A 31 -19.73 5.29 17.47
CA SER A 31 -19.94 5.75 16.08
C SER A 31 -19.03 5.02 15.09
N CYS A 32 -17.96 4.37 15.56
CA CYS A 32 -16.90 3.83 14.72
C CYS A 32 -17.03 2.31 14.51
N ARG A 33 -16.82 1.86 13.27
CA ARG A 33 -16.62 0.45 12.91
C ARG A 33 -15.32 0.32 12.13
N PHE A 34 -14.39 -0.46 12.66
CA PHE A 34 -13.08 -0.68 12.05
C PHE A 34 -13.12 -1.92 11.17
N VAL A 35 -12.64 -1.80 9.93
CA VAL A 35 -12.69 -2.91 8.97
C VAL A 35 -11.34 -3.08 8.29
N PHE A 36 -10.78 -4.28 8.40
CA PHE A 36 -9.55 -4.73 7.75
C PHE A 36 -9.87 -5.66 6.57
N MET A 37 -9.31 -5.35 5.41
CA MET A 37 -9.40 -6.19 4.21
C MET A 37 -8.19 -7.11 4.11
N ASP A 38 -8.36 -8.32 4.59
CA ASP A 38 -7.29 -9.31 4.71
C ASP A 38 -6.96 -9.98 3.37
N THR A 39 -5.73 -9.79 2.92
CA THR A 39 -5.18 -10.44 1.71
C THR A 39 -4.37 -11.69 2.03
N LYS A 40 -4.22 -12.04 3.31
CA LYS A 40 -3.40 -13.13 3.84
C LYS A 40 -1.93 -13.06 3.43
N ASN A 41 -1.48 -11.89 2.99
CA ASN A 41 -0.20 -11.69 2.31
C ASN A 41 0.74 -10.72 3.05
N GLU A 42 0.23 -10.13 4.13
CA GLU A 42 0.94 -9.27 5.08
C GLU A 42 1.97 -10.08 5.90
N HIS A 43 2.89 -9.39 6.58
CA HIS A 43 3.84 -10.03 7.51
C HIS A 43 3.10 -10.66 8.71
N GLU A 44 3.66 -11.71 9.32
CA GLU A 44 3.07 -12.38 10.49
C GLU A 44 2.89 -11.43 11.70
N SER A 45 3.85 -10.53 11.90
CA SER A 45 3.77 -9.44 12.90
C SER A 45 2.56 -8.51 12.72
N THR A 46 1.88 -8.55 11.56
CA THR A 46 0.67 -7.75 11.33
C THR A 46 -0.48 -8.21 12.20
N GLU A 47 -0.57 -9.50 12.53
CA GLU A 47 -1.63 -10.01 13.43
C GLU A 47 -1.50 -9.39 14.81
N LYS A 48 -0.29 -9.43 15.39
CA LYS A 48 -0.03 -8.75 16.66
C LYS A 48 -0.36 -7.26 16.59
N PHE A 49 -0.02 -6.57 15.51
CA PHE A 49 -0.36 -5.16 15.35
C PHE A 49 -1.88 -4.90 15.27
N ILE A 50 -2.65 -5.80 14.66
CA ILE A 50 -4.12 -5.72 14.63
C ILE A 50 -4.69 -5.88 16.04
N ASP A 51 -4.16 -6.83 16.82
CA ASP A 51 -4.59 -7.07 18.19
C ASP A 51 -4.27 -5.88 19.10
N ASP A 52 -3.02 -5.39 19.06
CA ASP A 52 -2.59 -4.22 19.82
C ASP A 52 -3.43 -2.97 19.44
N CYS A 53 -3.73 -2.78 18.16
CA CYS A 53 -4.61 -1.70 17.71
C CYS A 53 -6.06 -1.89 18.18
N SER A 54 -6.58 -3.12 18.20
CA SER A 54 -7.95 -3.39 18.65
C SER A 54 -8.12 -3.05 20.14
N GLU A 55 -7.14 -3.42 20.96
CA GLU A 55 -7.09 -3.05 22.38
C GLU A 55 -6.97 -1.52 22.55
N TRP A 56 -6.03 -0.90 21.83
CA TRP A 56 -5.79 0.54 21.90
C TRP A 56 -6.98 1.40 21.45
N LEU A 57 -7.75 0.92 20.47
CA LEU A 57 -8.97 1.56 20.00
C LEU A 57 -10.17 1.28 20.93
N GLY A 58 -10.09 0.23 21.77
CA GLY A 58 -11.17 -0.20 22.66
C GLY A 58 -12.30 -0.94 21.94
N LYS A 59 -12.06 -1.45 20.72
CA LYS A 59 -13.07 -2.20 19.93
C LYS A 59 -12.39 -3.09 18.88
N PRO A 60 -12.91 -4.31 18.63
CA PRO A 60 -12.36 -5.21 17.64
C PRO A 60 -12.33 -4.63 16.22
N ILE A 61 -11.28 -4.97 15.48
CA ILE A 61 -11.19 -4.70 14.03
C ILE A 61 -11.82 -5.86 13.27
N GLU A 62 -12.93 -5.60 12.56
CA GLU A 62 -13.61 -6.59 11.74
C GLU A 62 -12.74 -7.01 10.57
N ARG A 63 -12.69 -8.31 10.29
CA ARG A 63 -11.92 -8.87 9.19
C ARG A 63 -12.83 -9.33 8.07
N ILE A 64 -12.56 -8.82 6.87
CA ILE A 64 -13.21 -9.27 5.63
C ILE A 64 -12.18 -9.71 4.61
N THR A 65 -12.50 -10.71 3.81
CA THR A 65 -11.61 -11.19 2.75
C THR A 65 -12.37 -11.56 1.48
N ALA A 66 -11.67 -11.42 0.35
CA ALA A 66 -12.14 -11.91 -0.96
C ALA A 66 -11.49 -13.25 -1.35
N LEU A 67 -10.66 -13.82 -0.46
CA LEU A 67 -10.03 -15.12 -0.65
C LEU A 67 -10.93 -16.26 -0.11
N GLY A 68 -10.82 -17.44 -0.72
CA GLY A 68 -11.57 -18.65 -0.34
C GLY A 68 -12.72 -19.01 -1.30
N ASP A 69 -13.16 -18.07 -2.12
CA ASP A 69 -14.15 -18.30 -3.19
C ASP A 69 -13.44 -18.35 -4.56
N LYS A 70 -13.54 -17.28 -5.37
CA LYS A 70 -12.95 -17.22 -6.71
C LYS A 70 -11.42 -17.30 -6.73
N TYR A 71 -10.75 -16.87 -5.66
CA TYR A 71 -9.28 -16.86 -5.55
C TYR A 71 -8.87 -17.47 -4.21
N LYS A 72 -7.89 -18.36 -4.20
CA LYS A 72 -7.31 -18.92 -2.97
C LYS A 72 -6.14 -18.06 -2.49
N THR A 73 -5.39 -17.48 -3.42
CA THR A 73 -4.19 -16.67 -3.16
C THR A 73 -4.17 -15.38 -3.97
N ILE A 74 -3.24 -14.48 -3.65
CA ILE A 74 -2.99 -13.26 -4.45
C ILE A 74 -2.43 -13.62 -5.84
N GLN A 75 -1.64 -14.69 -5.94
CA GLN A 75 -1.08 -15.20 -7.18
C GLN A 75 -2.18 -15.67 -8.14
N ASP A 76 -3.25 -16.28 -7.63
CA ASP A 76 -4.40 -16.67 -8.45
C ASP A 76 -5.03 -15.46 -9.15
N VAL A 77 -5.03 -14.29 -8.48
CA VAL A 77 -5.51 -13.05 -9.09
C VAL A 77 -4.62 -12.65 -10.25
N TRP A 78 -3.31 -12.71 -10.09
CA TRP A 78 -2.37 -12.35 -11.15
C TRP A 78 -2.49 -13.30 -12.35
N ILE A 79 -2.51 -14.61 -12.10
CA ILE A 79 -2.61 -15.65 -13.14
C ILE A 79 -3.94 -15.53 -13.90
N LYS A 80 -5.08 -15.45 -13.19
CA LYS A 80 -6.40 -15.38 -13.84
C LYS A 80 -6.58 -14.11 -14.67
N ASN A 81 -5.94 -13.02 -14.29
CA ASN A 81 -6.00 -11.75 -15.04
C ASN A 81 -4.84 -11.60 -16.03
N LYS A 82 -3.90 -12.55 -16.08
CA LYS A 82 -2.66 -12.49 -16.88
C LYS A 82 -1.95 -11.13 -16.76
N SER A 83 -1.93 -10.57 -15.56
CA SER A 83 -1.46 -9.21 -15.32
C SER A 83 -1.08 -8.98 -13.87
N LEU A 84 -0.15 -8.06 -13.65
CA LEU A 84 0.20 -7.51 -12.33
C LEU A 84 -0.44 -6.11 -12.16
N ASN A 85 -0.39 -5.28 -13.20
CA ASN A 85 -0.85 -3.90 -13.19
C ASN A 85 -1.97 -3.64 -14.20
N ILE A 86 -2.93 -2.82 -13.82
CA ILE A 86 -3.94 -2.22 -14.70
C ILE A 86 -3.74 -0.70 -14.72
N ALA A 87 -4.47 -0.01 -15.62
CA ALA A 87 -4.37 1.45 -15.74
C ALA A 87 -4.57 2.21 -14.41
N LYS A 88 -5.37 1.65 -13.50
CA LYS A 88 -5.69 2.25 -12.19
C LYS A 88 -4.87 1.68 -11.02
N GLY A 89 -3.74 1.02 -11.30
CA GLY A 89 -2.83 0.46 -10.28
C GLY A 89 -2.78 -1.06 -10.26
N ALA A 90 -2.48 -1.66 -9.11
CA ALA A 90 -2.35 -3.11 -8.97
C ALA A 90 -3.67 -3.88 -9.18
N ILE A 91 -3.63 -4.99 -9.93
CA ILE A 91 -4.81 -5.84 -10.15
C ILE A 91 -5.31 -6.50 -8.86
N CYS A 92 -4.39 -6.83 -7.93
CA CYS A 92 -4.73 -7.42 -6.65
C CYS A 92 -5.48 -6.42 -5.76
N SER A 93 -5.06 -5.14 -5.74
CA SER A 93 -5.81 -4.09 -5.03
C SER A 93 -7.21 -3.89 -5.62
N ALA A 94 -7.33 -3.83 -6.95
CA ALA A 94 -8.63 -3.69 -7.60
C ALA A 94 -9.57 -4.87 -7.29
N THR A 95 -9.02 -6.10 -7.29
CA THR A 95 -9.80 -7.32 -7.14
C THR A 95 -10.12 -7.68 -5.70
N LEU A 96 -9.11 -7.66 -4.82
CA LEU A 96 -9.22 -8.13 -3.44
C LEU A 96 -9.61 -7.02 -2.46
N LYS A 97 -9.34 -5.74 -2.79
CA LYS A 97 -9.68 -4.60 -1.92
C LYS A 97 -10.82 -3.76 -2.48
N THR A 98 -10.69 -3.18 -3.67
CA THR A 98 -11.71 -2.26 -4.20
C THR A 98 -13.06 -2.94 -4.44
N LYS A 99 -13.09 -4.08 -5.15
CA LYS A 99 -14.34 -4.82 -5.39
C LYS A 99 -14.96 -5.34 -4.09
N LEU A 100 -14.13 -5.80 -3.15
CA LEU A 100 -14.57 -6.25 -1.83
C LEU A 100 -15.21 -5.11 -1.05
N ARG A 101 -14.53 -3.96 -0.97
CA ARG A 101 -15.03 -2.73 -0.34
C ARG A 101 -16.38 -2.32 -0.92
N LEU A 102 -16.52 -2.28 -2.24
CA LEU A 102 -17.77 -1.89 -2.90
C LEU A 102 -18.91 -2.89 -2.62
N LYS A 103 -18.63 -4.19 -2.64
CA LYS A 103 -19.62 -5.23 -2.29
C LYS A 103 -20.06 -5.11 -0.83
N TRP A 104 -19.10 -4.88 0.07
CA TRP A 104 -19.36 -4.68 1.49
C TRP A 104 -20.15 -3.38 1.72
N GLN A 105 -19.74 -2.27 1.08
CA GLN A 105 -20.39 -0.96 1.17
C GLN A 105 -21.89 -1.04 0.85
N ARG A 106 -22.27 -1.74 -0.22
CA ARG A 106 -23.69 -1.87 -0.62
C ARG A 106 -24.58 -2.62 0.36
N ARG A 107 -23.99 -3.33 1.33
CA ARG A 107 -24.69 -4.16 2.31
C ARG A 107 -24.72 -3.54 3.71
N ASN A 108 -24.15 -2.34 3.86
CA ASN A 108 -23.97 -1.70 5.15
C ASN A 108 -24.44 -0.25 5.08
N GLU A 109 -25.09 0.19 6.15
CA GLU A 109 -25.45 1.60 6.33
C GLU A 109 -24.29 2.35 6.97
N TYR A 110 -24.01 3.55 6.47
CA TYR A 110 -23.00 4.46 7.01
C TYR A 110 -23.29 5.90 6.60
N ASP A 111 -22.79 6.84 7.40
CA ASP A 111 -22.79 8.26 7.09
C ASP A 111 -21.52 8.65 6.34
N HIS A 112 -20.35 8.14 6.78
CA HIS A 112 -19.05 8.44 6.18
C HIS A 112 -18.09 7.24 6.21
N GLN A 113 -17.13 7.24 5.28
CA GLN A 113 -16.00 6.29 5.28
C GLN A 113 -14.67 7.03 5.49
N ALA A 114 -13.91 6.66 6.52
CA ALA A 114 -12.62 7.26 6.81
C ALA A 114 -11.47 6.52 6.09
N PHE A 115 -10.61 7.31 5.43
CA PHE A 115 -9.43 6.83 4.71
C PHE A 115 -8.16 7.49 5.22
N GLY A 116 -7.12 6.69 5.48
CA GLY A 116 -5.85 7.16 6.04
C GLY A 116 -4.87 7.71 5.02
N PHE A 117 -5.26 8.79 4.33
CA PHE A 117 -4.36 9.57 3.48
C PHE A 117 -3.67 10.66 4.30
N ASP A 118 -2.34 10.65 4.32
CA ASP A 118 -1.53 11.67 5.00
C ASP A 118 -1.33 12.92 4.13
N ILE A 119 -0.72 13.98 4.68
CA ILE A 119 -0.50 15.26 3.98
C ILE A 119 0.20 15.17 2.62
N SER A 120 0.97 14.12 2.36
CA SER A 120 1.62 13.91 1.06
C SER A 120 0.65 13.37 -0.01
N GLU A 121 -0.55 12.92 0.40
CA GLU A 121 -1.50 12.18 -0.43
C GLU A 121 -2.76 12.98 -0.80
N ILE A 122 -2.71 14.32 -0.70
CA ILE A 122 -3.83 15.24 -0.98
C ILE A 122 -4.45 14.99 -2.37
N ASN A 123 -3.64 14.71 -3.39
CA ASN A 123 -4.14 14.45 -4.74
C ASN A 123 -4.95 13.15 -4.83
N ARG A 124 -4.60 12.13 -4.04
CA ARG A 124 -5.39 10.90 -3.93
C ARG A 124 -6.73 11.18 -3.29
N ALA A 125 -6.74 11.97 -2.22
CA ALA A 125 -7.96 12.35 -1.52
C ALA A 125 -8.92 13.09 -2.47
N LYS A 126 -8.42 14.08 -3.22
CA LYS A 126 -9.19 14.79 -4.25
C LYS A 126 -9.74 13.84 -5.32
N SER A 127 -8.92 12.90 -5.81
CA SER A 127 -9.38 11.90 -6.78
C SER A 127 -10.46 10.99 -6.20
N MET A 128 -10.32 10.56 -4.94
CA MET A 128 -11.29 9.70 -4.28
C MET A 128 -12.65 10.39 -4.13
N VAL A 129 -12.68 11.66 -3.71
CA VAL A 129 -13.92 12.45 -3.62
C VAL A 129 -14.63 12.49 -4.98
N LYS A 130 -13.90 12.76 -6.06
CA LYS A 130 -14.46 12.84 -7.41
C LYS A 130 -14.94 11.48 -7.96
N SER A 131 -14.22 10.40 -7.67
CA SER A 131 -14.46 9.09 -8.29
C SER A 131 -15.34 8.15 -7.46
N HIS A 132 -15.56 8.45 -6.18
CA HIS A 132 -16.26 7.58 -5.23
C HIS A 132 -17.13 8.40 -4.26
N GLU A 133 -17.96 9.30 -4.81
CA GLU A 133 -18.85 10.16 -4.02
C GLU A 133 -19.77 9.36 -3.09
N GLU A 134 -20.29 8.22 -3.55
CA GLU A 134 -21.12 7.31 -2.75
C GLU A 134 -20.44 6.85 -1.45
N ALA A 135 -19.10 6.80 -1.41
CA ALA A 135 -18.37 6.41 -0.21
C ALA A 135 -18.40 7.51 0.88
N LYS A 136 -18.83 8.73 0.54
CA LYS A 136 -18.85 9.90 1.43
C LYS A 136 -17.52 10.02 2.22
N PRO A 137 -16.38 10.05 1.52
CA PRO A 137 -15.08 9.84 2.14
C PRO A 137 -14.70 11.01 3.06
N ILE A 138 -14.13 10.70 4.21
CA ILE A 138 -13.50 11.65 5.13
C ILE A 138 -12.03 11.30 5.33
N PHE A 139 -11.21 12.31 5.63
CA PHE A 139 -9.75 12.18 5.70
C PHE A 139 -9.22 12.80 7.01
N PRO A 140 -9.38 12.10 8.17
CA PRO A 140 -8.97 12.63 9.46
C PRO A 140 -7.51 13.12 9.51
N LEU A 141 -6.55 12.37 8.95
CA LEU A 141 -5.15 12.79 8.95
C LEU A 141 -4.93 14.11 8.19
N LEU A 142 -5.61 14.31 7.05
CA LEU A 142 -5.53 15.58 6.32
C LEU A 142 -6.15 16.73 7.11
N MET A 143 -7.25 16.47 7.83
CA MET A 143 -7.90 17.46 8.68
C MET A 143 -6.97 17.97 9.79
N PHE A 144 -6.11 17.10 10.32
CA PHE A 144 -5.12 17.42 11.34
C PHE A 144 -3.72 17.73 10.78
N GLY A 145 -3.53 17.75 9.46
CA GLY A 145 -2.22 18.00 8.86
C GLY A 145 -1.15 16.96 9.20
N MET A 146 -1.53 15.72 9.51
CA MET A 146 -0.59 14.67 9.93
C MET A 146 0.12 14.02 8.76
N SER A 147 1.44 13.88 8.88
CA SER A 147 2.28 13.04 8.04
C SER A 147 2.34 11.60 8.57
N LYS A 148 2.92 10.71 7.77
CA LYS A 148 3.23 9.36 8.22
C LYS A 148 4.20 9.31 9.41
N LYS A 149 5.16 10.25 9.47
CA LYS A 149 6.10 10.35 10.59
C LYS A 149 5.36 10.70 11.87
N ASP A 150 4.40 11.62 11.78
CA ASP A 150 3.54 11.97 12.92
C ASP A 150 2.72 10.77 13.37
N CYS A 151 2.19 9.98 12.43
CA CYS A 151 1.47 8.75 12.76
C CYS A 151 2.35 7.71 13.48
N LEU A 152 3.61 7.55 13.04
CA LEU A 152 4.57 6.67 13.69
C LEU A 152 4.86 7.12 15.12
N LYS A 153 5.12 8.42 15.30
CA LYS A 153 5.32 9.01 16.63
C LYS A 153 4.10 8.81 17.52
N TYR A 154 2.90 9.06 16.99
CA TYR A 154 1.64 8.92 17.72
C TYR A 154 1.42 7.49 18.23
N LEU A 155 1.73 6.48 17.42
CA LEU A 155 1.67 5.07 17.86
C LEU A 155 2.75 4.74 18.88
N SER A 156 3.97 5.24 18.68
CA SER A 156 5.08 5.04 19.62
C SER A 156 4.80 5.65 20.99
N ASP A 157 4.26 6.88 21.03
CA ASP A 157 3.89 7.57 22.27
C ASP A 157 2.75 6.83 22.99
N ALA A 158 1.91 6.09 22.24
CA ALA A 158 0.87 5.21 22.78
C ALA A 158 1.35 3.79 23.15
N GLY A 159 2.64 3.49 22.98
CA GLY A 159 3.21 2.16 23.26
C GLY A 159 2.83 1.07 22.25
N VAL A 160 2.20 1.42 21.12
CA VAL A 160 1.77 0.47 20.08
C VAL A 160 2.95 0.13 19.18
N GLN A 161 3.34 -1.15 19.15
CA GLN A 161 4.45 -1.62 18.34
C GLN A 161 4.04 -1.75 16.87
N VAL A 162 4.83 -1.16 15.97
CA VAL A 162 4.56 -1.25 14.53
C VAL A 162 4.97 -2.62 13.96
N PRO A 163 4.36 -3.07 12.86
CA PRO A 163 4.75 -4.30 12.19
C PRO A 163 6.24 -4.31 11.79
N GLU A 164 6.87 -5.47 11.89
CA GLU A 164 8.31 -5.69 11.65
C GLU A 164 8.82 -5.12 10.32
N PRO A 165 8.08 -5.17 9.18
CA PRO A 165 8.56 -4.55 7.95
C PRO A 165 8.91 -3.07 8.10
N TYR A 166 8.22 -2.30 8.96
CA TYR A 166 8.61 -0.91 9.22
C TYR A 166 9.95 -0.80 9.94
N ALA A 167 10.22 -1.68 10.91
CA ALA A 167 11.50 -1.74 11.63
C ALA A 167 12.65 -2.13 10.68
N ASN A 168 12.38 -3.03 9.73
CA ASN A 168 13.36 -3.46 8.71
C ASN A 168 13.52 -2.45 7.56
N GLY A 169 12.95 -1.26 7.69
CA GLY A 169 13.10 -0.14 6.77
C GLY A 169 12.22 -0.17 5.53
N PHE A 170 11.21 -1.04 5.48
CA PHE A 170 10.18 -0.95 4.46
C PHE A 170 9.24 0.23 4.75
N GLY A 171 8.98 1.04 3.72
CA GLY A 171 8.11 2.21 3.85
C GLY A 171 6.66 1.87 4.17
N ASN A 172 6.22 0.62 4.05
CA ASN A 172 4.84 0.18 4.28
C ASN A 172 4.81 -1.27 4.78
N ASN A 173 3.89 -1.59 5.70
CA ASN A 173 3.53 -2.97 6.01
C ASN A 173 2.59 -3.53 4.93
N ASN A 174 3.16 -3.84 3.77
CA ASN A 174 2.43 -4.29 2.60
C ASN A 174 2.44 -5.83 2.49
N CYS A 175 2.18 -6.32 1.28
CA CYS A 175 2.24 -7.71 0.84
C CYS A 175 3.63 -8.37 1.01
N PHE A 176 4.15 -8.47 2.23
CA PHE A 176 5.53 -8.89 2.49
C PHE A 176 5.82 -10.36 2.20
N LYS A 177 4.82 -11.25 2.29
CA LYS A 177 5.03 -12.69 2.03
C LYS A 177 5.46 -12.94 0.58
N THR A 178 4.85 -12.26 -0.39
CA THR A 178 5.25 -12.34 -1.80
C THR A 178 6.14 -11.19 -2.25
N GLY A 179 6.10 -10.06 -1.55
CA GLY A 179 6.56 -8.78 -2.07
C GLY A 179 5.44 -8.04 -2.82
N CYS A 180 5.37 -6.73 -2.63
CA CYS A 180 4.33 -5.90 -3.22
C CYS A 180 4.65 -5.51 -4.66
N ILE A 181 3.72 -5.76 -5.57
CA ILE A 181 3.84 -5.40 -7.00
C ILE A 181 3.71 -3.89 -7.28
N GLN A 182 3.42 -3.08 -6.26
CA GLN A 182 3.54 -1.62 -6.32
C GLN A 182 4.86 -1.13 -5.71
N GLY A 183 5.68 -2.03 -5.15
CA GLY A 183 7.04 -1.70 -4.75
C GLY A 183 7.84 -1.24 -5.96
N GLY A 184 8.53 -0.10 -5.82
CA GLY A 184 9.40 0.43 -6.86
C GLY A 184 10.72 -0.34 -6.98
N ILE A 185 11.60 0.14 -7.85
CA ILE A 185 12.93 -0.46 -8.08
C ILE A 185 13.71 -0.60 -6.76
N GLY A 186 13.78 0.45 -5.94
CA GLY A 186 14.49 0.38 -4.65
C GLY A 186 13.92 -0.65 -3.67
N TYR A 187 12.60 -0.83 -3.65
CA TYR A 187 11.94 -1.87 -2.85
C TYR A 187 12.39 -3.26 -3.30
N TRP A 188 12.34 -3.53 -4.61
CA TRP A 188 12.69 -4.84 -5.15
C TRP A 188 14.20 -5.12 -5.11
N GLN A 189 15.06 -4.10 -5.14
CA GLN A 189 16.49 -4.25 -4.87
C GLN A 189 16.76 -4.65 -3.42
N LYS A 190 16.05 -4.05 -2.45
CA LYS A 190 16.12 -4.49 -1.04
C LYS A 190 15.61 -5.92 -0.89
N MET A 191 14.46 -6.26 -1.50
CA MET A 191 13.97 -7.64 -1.54
C MET A 191 14.99 -8.61 -2.14
N LYS A 192 15.69 -8.24 -3.22
CA LYS A 192 16.75 -9.07 -3.83
C LYS A 192 17.90 -9.36 -2.86
N ARG A 193 18.33 -8.36 -2.09
CA ARG A 193 19.45 -8.52 -1.14
C ARG A 193 19.07 -9.28 0.13
N GLU A 194 17.91 -8.96 0.71
CA GLU A 194 17.54 -9.41 2.06
C GLU A 194 16.57 -10.59 2.06
N HIS A 195 15.79 -10.74 0.98
CA HIS A 195 14.79 -11.81 0.82
C HIS A 195 14.88 -12.43 -0.59
N PRO A 196 16.05 -12.99 -0.98
CA PRO A 196 16.29 -13.47 -2.34
C PRO A 196 15.30 -14.54 -2.77
N ASP A 197 14.82 -15.38 -1.86
CA ASP A 197 13.82 -16.42 -2.17
C ASP A 197 12.49 -15.82 -2.66
N LYS A 198 12.04 -14.72 -2.06
CA LYS A 198 10.82 -14.00 -2.47
C LYS A 198 11.03 -13.26 -3.77
N PHE A 199 12.21 -12.67 -3.95
CA PHE A 199 12.61 -12.03 -5.20
C PHE A 199 12.57 -13.03 -6.36
N GLU A 200 13.17 -14.20 -6.20
CA GLU A 200 13.20 -15.26 -7.22
C GLU A 200 11.79 -15.77 -7.56
N LYS A 201 10.97 -16.09 -6.56
CA LYS A 201 9.57 -16.52 -6.79
C LYS A 201 8.74 -15.48 -7.55
N MET A 202 9.01 -14.19 -7.34
CA MET A 202 8.31 -13.13 -8.07
C MET A 202 8.87 -12.88 -9.45
N ALA A 203 10.17 -13.07 -9.68
CA ALA A 203 10.75 -13.07 -11.02
C ALA A 203 10.19 -14.24 -11.86
N GLU A 204 10.07 -15.44 -11.27
CA GLU A 204 9.42 -16.59 -11.90
C GLU A 204 7.95 -16.32 -12.23
N MET A 205 7.21 -15.67 -11.32
CA MET A 205 5.83 -15.25 -11.58
C MET A 205 5.75 -14.25 -12.74
N GLU A 206 6.67 -13.30 -12.80
CA GLU A 206 6.77 -12.29 -13.87
C GLU A 206 7.01 -12.95 -15.24
N HIS A 207 7.92 -13.93 -15.31
CA HIS A 207 8.18 -14.73 -16.51
C HIS A 207 6.97 -15.57 -16.89
N ARG A 208 6.40 -16.32 -15.94
CA ARG A 208 5.20 -17.14 -16.19
C ARG A 208 4.04 -16.32 -16.75
N LEU A 209 3.81 -15.11 -16.22
CA LEU A 209 2.74 -14.24 -16.72
C LEU A 209 3.05 -13.71 -18.13
N THR A 210 4.33 -13.41 -18.40
CA THR A 210 4.81 -13.01 -19.71
C THR A 210 4.58 -14.11 -20.74
N ASP A 211 4.97 -15.34 -20.44
CA ASP A 211 4.76 -16.51 -21.30
C ASP A 211 3.26 -16.75 -21.60
N ILE A 212 2.42 -16.70 -20.57
CA ILE A 212 0.97 -16.93 -20.70
C ILE A 212 0.28 -15.82 -21.53
N LYS A 213 0.82 -14.61 -21.49
CA LYS A 213 0.25 -13.45 -22.18
C LYS A 213 0.78 -13.28 -23.61
N GLY A 214 2.01 -13.74 -23.87
CA GLY A 214 2.71 -13.52 -25.14
C GLY A 214 3.26 -12.10 -25.31
N GLU A 215 3.33 -11.32 -24.22
CA GLU A 215 3.94 -9.99 -24.18
C GLU A 215 4.50 -9.71 -22.77
N PRO A 216 5.50 -8.81 -22.62
CA PRO A 216 6.11 -8.52 -21.32
C PRO A 216 5.09 -8.06 -20.27
N VAL A 217 5.01 -8.82 -19.16
CA VAL A 217 4.23 -8.46 -17.98
C VAL A 217 5.21 -8.12 -16.87
N THR A 218 5.36 -6.84 -16.54
CA THR A 218 6.28 -6.40 -15.48
C THR A 218 5.58 -5.65 -14.36
N MET A 219 6.17 -5.72 -13.15
CA MET A 219 5.75 -4.84 -12.05
C MET A 219 6.50 -3.51 -12.01
N LEU A 220 7.72 -3.48 -12.56
CA LEU A 220 8.58 -2.31 -12.55
C LEU A 220 8.54 -1.56 -13.87
N LYS A 221 8.69 -0.23 -13.75
CA LYS A 221 8.87 0.66 -14.88
C LYS A 221 10.00 1.63 -14.63
N ASP A 222 10.73 1.98 -15.69
CA ASP A 222 11.65 3.09 -15.70
C ASP A 222 10.87 4.41 -15.78
N GLN A 223 11.03 5.25 -14.76
CA GLN A 223 10.33 6.53 -14.66
C GLN A 223 11.17 7.73 -15.13
N SER A 224 12.40 7.47 -15.63
CA SER A 224 13.27 8.51 -16.19
C SER A 224 12.62 9.22 -17.38
N ASN A 225 13.01 10.48 -17.57
CA ASN A 225 12.52 11.27 -18.71
C ASN A 225 12.90 10.63 -20.06
N GLU A 226 14.06 9.97 -20.12
CA GLU A 226 14.52 9.25 -21.30
C GLU A 226 13.60 8.07 -21.66
N ALA A 227 13.21 7.25 -20.68
CA ALA A 227 12.30 6.13 -20.90
C ALA A 227 10.90 6.59 -21.33
N LYS A 228 10.42 7.73 -20.79
CA LYS A 228 9.15 8.34 -21.20
C LYS A 228 9.17 8.77 -22.67
N LEU A 229 10.30 9.30 -23.16
CA LEU A 229 10.47 9.70 -24.56
C LEU A 229 10.52 8.48 -25.50
N LYS A 230 11.20 7.41 -25.10
CA LYS A 230 11.41 6.20 -25.91
C LYS A 230 10.20 5.26 -25.98
N LYS A 231 9.13 5.50 -25.20
CA LYS A 231 7.95 4.61 -25.04
C LYS A 231 8.29 3.16 -24.63
N CYS A 232 9.52 2.89 -24.23
CA CYS A 232 9.98 1.62 -23.70
C CYS A 232 10.43 1.86 -22.27
N ASN A 233 9.59 1.50 -21.32
CA ASN A 233 9.84 1.74 -19.91
C ASN A 233 9.63 0.51 -19.04
N LEU A 234 9.52 -0.69 -19.62
CA LEU A 234 9.35 -1.91 -18.85
C LEU A 234 10.69 -2.36 -18.28
N VAL A 235 10.64 -2.86 -17.05
CA VAL A 235 11.81 -3.39 -16.33
C VAL A 235 11.40 -4.71 -15.70
N PHE A 236 12.08 -5.80 -16.05
CA PHE A 236 11.92 -7.09 -15.39
C PHE A 236 12.73 -7.15 -14.09
N LEU A 237 12.37 -8.05 -13.17
CA LEU A 237 13.23 -8.42 -12.05
C LEU A 237 14.45 -9.20 -12.55
N LYS A 238 14.26 -10.15 -13.45
CA LYS A 238 15.32 -10.95 -14.09
C LYS A 238 15.13 -11.02 -15.59
N LYS A 239 16.24 -11.20 -16.32
CA LYS A 239 16.22 -11.28 -17.78
C LYS A 239 15.28 -12.38 -18.26
N HIS A 240 14.40 -12.06 -19.21
CA HIS A 240 13.54 -13.03 -19.87
C HIS A 240 14.20 -13.49 -21.18
N PRO A 241 14.30 -14.81 -21.46
CA PRO A 241 14.93 -15.31 -22.70
C PRO A 241 14.31 -14.74 -23.98
N ASP A 242 12.98 -14.70 -24.05
CA ASP A 242 12.25 -14.23 -25.24
C ASP A 242 12.20 -12.71 -25.41
N TYR A 243 12.57 -11.95 -24.37
CA TYR A 243 12.55 -10.48 -24.39
C TYR A 243 13.90 -9.91 -23.94
N PRO A 244 15.00 -10.23 -24.64
CA PRO A 244 16.34 -9.87 -24.21
C PRO A 244 16.63 -8.35 -24.35
N SER A 245 15.78 -7.60 -25.04
CA SER A 245 15.89 -6.14 -25.13
C SER A 245 15.28 -5.41 -23.93
N VAL A 246 14.43 -6.06 -23.14
CA VAL A 246 13.81 -5.44 -21.95
C VAL A 246 14.85 -5.34 -20.85
N LEU A 247 14.88 -4.19 -20.18
CA LEU A 247 15.78 -3.91 -19.09
C LEU A 247 15.42 -4.74 -17.86
N THR A 248 16.39 -4.91 -16.98
CA THR A 248 16.24 -5.59 -15.70
C THR A 248 16.48 -4.62 -14.55
N ILE A 249 16.13 -5.05 -13.34
CA ILE A 249 16.37 -4.27 -12.13
C ILE A 249 17.86 -3.96 -11.91
N ASP A 250 18.76 -4.80 -12.44
CA ASP A 250 20.21 -4.64 -12.35
C ASP A 250 20.74 -3.57 -13.32
N ASP A 251 20.00 -3.27 -14.39
CA ASP A 251 20.31 -2.17 -15.32
C ASP A 251 19.93 -0.79 -14.73
N LYS A 252 19.37 -0.76 -13.51
CA LYS A 252 18.86 0.46 -12.88
C LYS A 252 19.68 0.79 -11.63
N LYS A 253 20.16 2.04 -11.60
CA LYS A 253 20.61 2.68 -10.36
C LYS A 253 19.39 2.84 -9.46
N GLY A 254 19.17 1.89 -8.57
CA GLY A 254 18.18 2.09 -7.53
C GLY A 254 18.82 2.70 -6.29
N ARG A 255 17.98 3.24 -5.43
CA ARG A 255 18.37 3.85 -4.16
C ARG A 255 17.78 3.03 -3.04
N GLU A 256 18.55 2.86 -1.97
CA GLU A 256 18.10 2.10 -0.83
C GLU A 256 16.85 2.73 -0.20
N PRO A 257 15.80 1.94 0.09
CA PRO A 257 14.73 2.39 0.95
C PRO A 257 15.34 2.77 2.30
N LYS A 258 15.40 4.06 2.62
CA LYS A 258 15.84 4.50 3.94
C LYS A 258 14.81 4.05 4.98
N PRO A 259 15.23 3.45 6.09
CA PRO A 259 14.32 3.15 7.18
C PRO A 259 13.60 4.42 7.65
N LEU A 260 12.31 4.30 7.93
CA LEU A 260 11.55 5.38 8.58
C LEU A 260 12.10 5.66 10.00
N MET A 261 12.73 4.66 10.63
CA MET A 261 13.21 4.66 12.01
C MET A 261 14.61 5.29 12.18
N ASP A 262 15.40 5.46 11.11
CA ASP A 262 16.77 6.01 11.17
C ASP A 262 16.82 7.52 11.53
N CYS A 263 15.66 8.13 11.78
CA CYS A 263 15.51 9.54 12.17
C CYS A 263 14.96 9.70 13.61
N MET A 264 15.07 8.68 14.46
CA MET A 264 14.74 8.79 15.89
C MET A 264 15.97 9.17 16.75
N GLY A 265 17.15 9.30 16.12
CA GLY A 265 18.34 9.89 16.71
C GLY A 265 18.35 11.41 16.52
N PHE A 266 18.25 12.14 17.63
CA PHE A 266 18.58 13.56 17.77
C PHE A 266 19.75 13.95 16.84
N CYS A 267 19.49 14.63 15.73
CA CYS A 267 20.44 15.48 14.98
C CYS A 267 19.67 16.22 13.87
N GLY A 268 19.60 17.54 13.99
CA GLY A 268 18.73 18.39 13.18
C GLY A 268 19.01 18.33 11.68
N ILE A 269 17.94 18.28 10.88
CA ILE A 269 17.95 18.57 9.45
C ILE A 269 16.68 19.35 9.13
N ASN A 270 16.87 20.53 8.53
CA ASN A 270 15.85 21.46 8.06
C ASN A 270 14.67 20.77 7.35
N ASP A 271 13.45 21.07 7.79
CA ASP A 271 12.18 20.64 7.17
C ASP A 271 11.96 21.14 5.72
N LEU A 272 12.91 21.92 5.18
CA LEU A 272 12.88 22.45 3.81
C LEU A 272 13.51 21.52 2.77
N ASP A 273 14.26 20.50 3.19
CA ASP A 273 14.83 19.52 2.26
C ASP A 273 13.82 18.39 2.00
N LYS A 274 12.95 18.58 1.01
CA LYS A 274 12.25 17.43 0.40
C LYS A 274 13.32 16.41 -0.01
N PRO A 275 13.20 15.12 0.38
CA PRO A 275 14.13 14.12 -0.10
C PRO A 275 14.05 14.11 -1.63
N LYS A 276 15.21 14.25 -2.29
CA LYS A 276 15.38 14.30 -3.76
C LYS A 276 14.83 13.06 -4.52
N THR A 277 14.17 12.15 -3.82
CA THR A 277 13.69 10.82 -4.23
C THR A 277 12.18 10.67 -4.19
N ALA A 278 11.42 11.70 -3.78
CA ALA A 278 9.95 11.66 -3.78
C ALA A 278 9.35 11.33 -5.17
N GLU A 279 10.11 11.62 -6.24
CA GLU A 279 9.72 11.39 -7.63
C GLU A 279 10.07 9.99 -8.17
N GLU A 280 10.80 9.17 -7.40
CA GLU A 280 11.33 7.86 -7.83
C GLU A 280 10.69 6.68 -7.08
N LEU A 281 9.95 6.96 -6.00
CA LEU A 281 8.92 6.04 -5.52
C LEU A 281 7.91 5.89 -6.64
N ASN A 282 7.41 4.67 -6.89
CA ASN A 282 6.36 4.43 -7.87
C ASN A 282 5.24 5.45 -7.65
N PHE A 283 5.28 6.51 -8.44
CA PHE A 283 4.35 7.61 -8.35
C PHE A 283 2.99 6.97 -8.59
N GLN A 284 2.13 6.96 -7.57
CA GLN A 284 0.72 6.73 -7.81
C GLN A 284 0.35 7.71 -8.89
N GLY A 285 0.07 7.18 -10.09
CA GLY A 285 0.11 7.97 -11.31
C GLY A 285 -0.54 9.32 -11.12
N ASN A 286 0.10 10.37 -11.64
CA ASN A 286 -0.58 11.63 -11.86
C ASN A 286 -1.90 11.30 -12.57
N LEU A 287 -3.00 11.36 -11.83
CA LEU A 287 -4.36 11.10 -12.31
C LEU A 287 -4.90 12.26 -13.15
N PHE A 288 -4.00 13.07 -13.71
CA PHE A 288 -4.28 14.20 -14.56
C PHE A 288 -3.21 14.29 -15.65
N LYS A 289 -3.54 13.75 -16.83
CA LYS A 289 -3.49 14.50 -18.08
C LYS A 289 -4.92 14.59 -18.60
#